data_AF-A0A426FZE6-F1
#
_entry.id   AF-A0A426FZE6-F1
#
_cell.length_a   1.000
_cell.length_b   1.000
_cell.length_c   1.000
_cell.angle_alpha   90.00
_cell.angle_beta   90.00
_cell.angle_gamma   90.00
#
_symmetry.space_group_name_H-M   'P 1'
#
loop_
_entity.id
_entity.type
_entity.pdbx_description
1 polymer ?
#
loop_
_entity_poly.entity_id
_entity_poly.type
_entity_poly.pdbx_seq_one_letter_code
_entity_poly.pdbx_strand_id
1 'polypeptide(L)' 'QLTKATVVDHITPHRGDQELFWNQTNWQALCKSCHDRKTNTTDRYVEYTYRF' A
#
# COMPACT_ATOMS: atom_id res chain seq x y z
N GLN A 1 -4.47 -14.45 18.02
CA GLN A 1 -3.75 -15.22 16.97
C GLN A 1 -2.89 -14.25 16.18
N LEU A 2 -1.60 -14.54 15.94
CA LEU A 2 -0.76 -13.78 15.02
C LEU A 2 -0.68 -14.51 13.68
N THR A 3 -0.83 -13.79 12.57
CA THR A 3 -0.71 -14.33 11.20
C THR A 3 0.55 -13.76 10.56
N LYS A 4 1.35 -14.60 9.91
CA LYS A 4 2.58 -14.16 9.25
C LYS A 4 2.26 -13.16 8.13
N ALA A 5 3.13 -12.16 8.00
CA ALA A 5 3.12 -11.31 6.83
C ALA A 5 3.62 -12.08 5.60
N THR A 6 2.97 -11.86 4.46
CA THR A 6 3.33 -12.50 3.19
C THR A 6 3.41 -11.50 2.04
N VAL A 7 3.07 -10.24 2.29
CA VAL A 7 3.12 -9.14 1.32
C VAL A 7 3.71 -7.89 1.97
N VAL A 8 4.32 -7.04 1.14
CA VAL A 8 4.71 -5.68 1.48
C VAL A 8 3.65 -4.75 0.91
N ASP A 9 3.20 -3.79 1.72
CA ASP A 9 2.16 -2.82 1.40
C ASP A 9 2.70 -1.41 1.56
N HIS A 10 2.19 -0.46 0.78
CA HIS A 10 2.45 0.96 0.98
C HIS A 10 1.42 1.54 1.99
N ILE A 11 1.90 2.08 3.11
CA ILE A 11 1.10 2.75 4.14
C ILE A 11 0.25 3.86 3.50
N THR A 12 0.91 4.74 2.76
CA THR A 12 0.30 5.73 1.87
C THR A 12 0.35 5.21 0.44
N PRO A 13 -0.79 5.04 -0.26
CA PRO A 13 -0.81 4.61 -1.65
C PRO A 13 0.01 5.54 -2.53
N HIS A 14 0.94 4.98 -3.31
CA HIS A 14 1.84 5.77 -4.13
C HIS A 14 1.14 6.47 -5.32
N ARG A 15 0.03 5.93 -5.84
CA ARG A 15 -0.78 6.54 -6.92
C ARG A 15 0.01 7.03 -8.16
N GLY A 16 1.15 6.41 -8.44
CA GLY A 16 2.05 6.77 -9.54
C GLY A 16 3.28 7.59 -9.13
N ASP A 17 3.31 8.13 -7.91
CA ASP A 17 4.46 8.80 -7.32
C ASP A 17 5.59 7.77 -7.05
N GLN A 18 6.73 7.97 -7.71
CA GLN A 18 7.89 7.07 -7.58
C GLN A 18 8.63 7.26 -6.26
N GLU A 19 8.65 8.47 -5.69
CA GLU A 19 9.27 8.70 -4.38
C GLU A 19 8.51 7.93 -3.30
N LEU A 20 7.17 7.99 -3.32
CA LEU A 20 6.34 7.20 -2.41
C LEU A 20 6.43 5.69 -2.67
N PHE A 21 6.61 5.28 -3.92
CA PHE A 21 6.74 3.87 -4.28
C PHE A 21 8.01 3.26 -3.65
N TRP A 22 9.14 3.97 -3.71
CA TRP A 22 10.44 3.49 -3.24
C TRP A 22 10.80 3.91 -1.82
N ASN A 23 9.98 4.74 -1.17
CA ASN A 23 10.17 5.11 0.22
C ASN A 23 9.95 3.91 1.16
N GLN A 24 11.02 3.34 1.69
CA GLN A 24 10.96 2.20 2.62
C GLN A 24 10.22 2.50 3.92
N THR A 25 10.23 3.76 4.38
CA THR A 25 9.45 4.18 5.56
C THR A 25 7.95 4.16 5.30
N ASN A 26 7.55 4.15 4.01
CA ASN A 26 6.17 3.98 3.57
C ASN A 26 5.80 2.50 3.40
N TRP A 27 6.70 1.55 3.64
CA TRP A 27 6.41 0.12 3.53
C TRP A 27 6.00 -0.48 4.87
N GLN A 28 5.03 -1.40 4.84
CA GLN A 28 4.64 -2.22 5.97
C GLN A 28 4.45 -3.68 5.56
N ALA A 29 4.82 -4.61 6.44
CA ALA A 29 4.60 -6.04 6.20
C ALA A 29 3.20 -6.44 6.68
N LEU A 30 2.38 -7.01 5.80
CA LEU A 30 1.00 -7.39 6.13
C LEU A 30 0.71 -8.85 5.76
N CYS A 31 -0.27 -9.42 6.47
CA CYS A 31 -0.91 -10.66 6.06
C CYS A 31 -1.80 -10.38 4.83
N LYS A 32 -2.01 -11.36 3.94
CA LYS A 32 -2.80 -11.16 2.71
C LYS A 32 -4.21 -10.60 2.99
N SER A 33 -4.93 -11.14 3.96
CA SER A 33 -6.28 -10.66 4.32
C SER A 33 -6.27 -9.25 4.93
N CYS A 34 -5.19 -8.89 5.64
CA CYS A 34 -4.97 -7.56 6.20
C CYS A 34 -4.80 -6.53 5.07
N HIS A 35 -3.95 -6.86 4.11
CA HIS A 35 -3.71 -6.06 2.91
C HIS A 35 -4.99 -5.86 2.09
N ASP A 36 -5.71 -6.95 1.78
CA ASP A 36 -6.94 -6.88 0.96
C ASP A 36 -8.04 -6.03 1.60
N ARG A 37 -8.13 -6.04 2.93
CA ARG A 37 -9.05 -5.18 3.68
C ARG A 37 -8.66 -3.71 3.52
N LYS A 38 -7.38 -3.36 3.68
CA LYS A 38 -6.89 -1.98 3.51
C LYS A 38 -7.16 -1.47 2.09
N THR A 39 -6.84 -2.26 1.07
CA THR A 39 -7.07 -1.86 -0.33
C THR A 39 -8.55 -1.53 -0.56
N ASN A 40 -9.45 -2.32 0.02
CA ASN A 40 -10.89 -2.10 -0.09
C ASN A 40 -11.42 -0.89 0.70
N THR A 41 -10.74 -0.41 1.73
CA THR A 41 -11.22 0.72 2.55
C THR A 41 -10.52 2.02 2.19
N THR A 42 -9.19 2.00 2.22
CA THR A 42 -8.35 3.20 2.21
C THR A 42 -7.91 3.55 0.79
N ASP A 43 -7.72 2.54 -0.06
CA ASP A 43 -7.12 2.72 -1.39
C ASP A 43 -8.19 2.81 -2.50
N ARG A 44 -9.48 2.80 -2.13
CA ARG A 44 -10.62 2.65 -3.05
C ARG A 44 -10.88 3.88 -3.94
N TYR A 45 -10.50 5.08 -3.49
CA TYR A 45 -10.73 6.32 -4.21
C TYR A 45 -9.41 6.82 -4.79
N VAL A 46 -9.21 6.66 -6.10
CA VAL A 46 -7.96 7.01 -6.79
C VAL A 46 -8.21 8.11 -7.82
N GLU A 47 -7.51 9.23 -7.67
CA GLU A 47 -7.16 10.10 -8.79
C GLU A 47 -5.76 9.71 -9.23
N TYR A 48 -5.61 9.22 -10.47
CA TYR A 48 -4.31 8.97 -11.07
C TYR A 48 -3.84 10.27 -11.72
N THR A 49 -2.81 10.89 -11.16
CA THR A 49 -2.10 11.98 -11.83
C THR A 49 -0.70 11.49 -12.19
N TYR A 50 -0.51 11.17 -13.47
CA TYR A 50 0.83 10.89 -13.99
C TYR A 50 1.59 12.21 -14.08
N ARG A 51 2.60 12.40 -13.22
CA ARG A 51 3.60 13.44 -13.39
C ARG A 51 4.77 12.78 -14.12
N PHE A 52 5.00 13.19 -15.36
CA PHE A 52 6.17 12.79 -16.16
C PHE A 52 7.41 13.54 -15.64
#